data_AF-A0A7L2RZZ7-F1
#
_entry.id   AF-A0A7L2RZZ7-F1
#
_cell.length_a   1.000
_cell.length_b   1.000
_cell.length_c   1.000
_cell.angle_alpha   90.00
_cell.angle_beta   90.00
_cell.angle_gamma   90.00
#
_symmetry.space_group_name_H-M   'P 1'
#
loop_
_entity.id
_entity.type
_entity.pdbx_description
1 polymer ?
#
loop_
_entity_poly.entity_id
_entity_poly.type
_entity_poly.pdbx_seq_one_letter_code
_entity_poly.pdbx_strand_id
1 'polypeptide(L)'
;MIVAEIKSRTKVHKEDGDILASNFPVDTQVAYILSLGVVKEFRKHGIGSLLLESLKDHISTTAQDHCKAIYLHVLTTNNTAINFYENRDFKQHHYLPYYYSIRGVLKDGFTYVLYINGGHPPWTILYPLPAEHSPDMFGVNSSSPAKCGD
;
A
#
# COMPACT_ATOMS: atom_id res chain seq x y z
N MET A 1 -0.85 8.04 17.71
CA MET A 1 0.17 7.00 17.95
C MET A 1 0.20 6.07 16.76
N ILE A 2 1.40 5.63 16.38
CA ILE A 2 1.60 4.56 15.39
C ILE A 2 2.50 3.50 16.01
N VAL A 3 2.18 2.22 15.77
CA VAL A 3 2.96 1.06 16.18
C VAL A 3 3.12 0.17 14.97
N ALA A 4 4.36 -0.10 14.60
CA ALA A 4 4.72 -0.94 13.47
C ALA A 4 5.85 -1.90 13.85
N GLU A 5 5.87 -3.08 13.24
CA GLU A 5 6.91 -4.08 13.39
C GLU A 5 7.56 -4.34 12.04
N ILE A 6 8.89 -4.21 11.97
CA ILE A 6 9.67 -4.62 10.80
C ILE A 6 10.09 -6.06 11.02
N LYS A 7 9.69 -6.97 10.13
CA LYS A 7 9.97 -8.40 10.24
C LYS A 7 10.38 -9.00 8.89
N SER A 8 11.10 -10.12 8.93
CA SER A 8 11.44 -10.88 7.71
C SER A 8 10.18 -11.41 7.03
N ARG A 9 10.20 -11.49 5.68
CA ARG A 9 9.10 -12.04 4.89
C ARG A 9 8.71 -13.46 5.31
N THR A 10 9.65 -14.22 5.87
CA THR A 10 9.40 -15.59 6.35
C THR A 10 8.58 -15.65 7.65
N LYS A 11 8.46 -14.52 8.36
CA LYS A 11 7.65 -14.36 9.58
C LYS A 11 6.29 -13.71 9.31
N VAL A 12 5.93 -13.51 8.05
CA VAL A 12 4.59 -13.06 7.67
C VAL A 12 3.62 -14.19 7.93
N HIS A 13 2.38 -13.85 8.32
CA HIS A 13 1.37 -14.86 8.56
C HIS A 13 1.00 -15.58 7.25
N LYS A 14 0.41 -16.77 7.36
CA LYS A 14 0.13 -17.61 6.18
C LYS A 14 -0.85 -16.95 5.23
N GLU A 15 -1.84 -16.22 5.77
CA GLU A 15 -2.85 -15.48 5.02
C GLU A 15 -2.30 -14.33 4.18
N ASP A 16 -1.10 -13.84 4.52
CA ASP A 16 -0.42 -12.70 3.91
C ASP A 16 0.88 -13.13 3.20
N GLY A 17 1.10 -14.43 3.03
CA GLY A 17 2.36 -14.99 2.53
C GLY A 17 2.69 -14.63 1.07
N ASP A 18 1.72 -14.13 0.33
CA ASP A 18 1.83 -13.69 -1.05
C ASP A 18 1.87 -12.16 -1.23
N ILE A 19 2.06 -11.41 -0.13
CA ILE A 19 2.35 -9.97 -0.23
C ILE A 19 3.61 -9.75 -1.05
N LEU A 20 4.68 -10.53 -0.83
CA LEU A 20 5.91 -10.41 -1.61
C LEU A 20 6.13 -11.63 -2.49
N ALA A 21 6.63 -11.38 -3.71
CA ALA A 21 7.04 -12.44 -4.61
C ALA A 21 8.05 -13.40 -3.95
N SER A 22 7.91 -14.70 -4.24
CA SER A 22 8.72 -15.74 -3.64
C SER A 22 10.20 -15.69 -4.05
N ASN A 23 10.51 -14.98 -5.14
CA ASN A 23 11.87 -14.75 -5.65
C ASN A 23 12.66 -13.69 -4.87
N PHE A 24 12.02 -12.90 -4.00
CA PHE A 24 12.75 -12.01 -3.11
C PHE A 24 13.65 -12.80 -2.14
N PRO A 25 14.86 -12.32 -1.84
CA PRO A 25 15.77 -13.04 -0.96
C PRO A 25 15.22 -13.13 0.48
N VAL A 26 15.71 -14.09 1.25
CA VAL A 26 15.13 -14.48 2.56
C VAL A 26 15.29 -13.42 3.65
N ASP A 27 16.28 -12.55 3.49
CA ASP A 27 16.57 -11.37 4.31
C ASP A 27 15.61 -10.20 4.02
N THR A 28 14.79 -10.30 2.97
CA THR A 28 13.77 -9.30 2.65
C THR A 28 12.81 -9.12 3.82
N GLN A 29 12.50 -7.87 4.12
CA GLN A 29 11.66 -7.44 5.22
C GLN A 29 10.35 -6.82 4.74
N VAL A 30 9.37 -6.81 5.63
CA VAL A 30 8.11 -6.09 5.52
C VAL A 30 7.83 -5.34 6.82
N ALA A 31 7.15 -4.21 6.71
CA ALA A 31 6.67 -3.46 7.86
C ALA A 31 5.17 -3.73 8.06
N TYR A 32 4.81 -4.30 9.21
CA TYR A 32 3.43 -4.52 9.60
C TYR A 32 2.95 -3.40 10.52
N ILE A 33 1.92 -2.65 10.14
CA ILE A 33 1.31 -1.64 11.02
C ILE A 33 0.32 -2.36 11.95
N LEU A 34 0.68 -2.48 13.23
CA LEU A 34 -0.17 -3.09 14.25
C LEU A 34 -1.29 -2.15 14.67
N SER A 35 -0.99 -0.84 14.75
CA SER A 35 -1.97 0.15 15.16
C SER A 35 -1.61 1.53 14.63
N LEU A 36 -2.60 2.23 14.10
CA LEU A 36 -2.53 3.65 13.79
C LEU A 36 -3.80 4.31 14.33
N GLY A 37 -3.63 5.23 15.27
CA GLY A 37 -4.74 5.86 15.98
C GLY A 37 -4.53 7.34 16.20
N VAL A 38 -5.56 8.12 15.85
CA VAL A 38 -5.71 9.53 16.21
C VAL A 38 -7.02 9.68 16.99
N VAL A 39 -6.92 10.32 18.15
CA VAL A 39 -8.06 10.70 19.00
C VAL A 39 -9.08 11.50 18.18
N LYS A 40 -10.38 11.25 18.41
CA LYS A 40 -11.46 11.64 17.49
C LYS A 40 -11.48 13.15 17.23
N GLU A 41 -11.23 13.91 18.27
CA GLU A 41 -11.20 15.37 18.34
C GLU A 41 -10.13 15.97 17.42
N PHE A 42 -9.05 15.23 17.18
CA PHE A 42 -7.91 15.68 16.38
C PHE A 42 -7.81 14.98 15.01
N ARG A 43 -8.83 14.20 14.62
CA ARG A 43 -8.89 13.63 13.26
C ARG A 43 -9.02 14.73 12.22
N LYS A 44 -8.61 14.45 10.99
CA LYS A 44 -8.62 15.40 9.85
C LYS A 44 -7.71 16.63 10.00
N HIS A 45 -6.82 16.65 11.00
CA HIS A 45 -5.78 17.68 11.16
C HIS A 45 -4.40 17.23 10.61
N GLY A 46 -4.36 16.23 9.73
CA GLY A 46 -3.11 15.73 9.15
C GLY A 46 -2.24 14.84 10.05
N ILE A 47 -2.56 14.70 11.34
CA ILE A 47 -1.75 13.90 12.29
C ILE A 47 -1.57 12.44 11.84
N GLY A 48 -2.64 11.82 11.32
CA GLY A 48 -2.55 10.45 10.80
C GLY A 48 -1.58 10.33 9.63
N SER A 49 -1.60 11.32 8.73
CA SER A 49 -0.63 11.41 7.62
C SER A 49 0.79 11.54 8.17
N LEU A 50 1.01 12.47 9.10
CA LEU A 50 2.33 12.73 9.68
C LEU A 50 2.92 11.48 10.34
N LEU A 51 2.09 10.72 11.06
CA LEU A 51 2.50 9.47 11.68
C LEU A 51 2.90 8.41 10.64
N LEU A 52 2.15 8.32 9.54
CA LEU A 52 2.46 7.37 8.47
C LEU A 52 3.72 7.76 7.71
N GLU A 53 3.90 9.04 7.39
CA GLU A 53 5.11 9.54 6.74
C GLU A 53 6.33 9.35 7.65
N SER A 54 6.22 9.65 8.95
CA SER A 54 7.28 9.38 9.92
C SER A 54 7.68 7.89 9.97
N LEU A 55 6.73 6.96 9.80
CA LEU A 55 7.05 5.54 9.68
C LEU A 55 7.79 5.23 8.37
N LYS A 56 7.35 5.79 7.25
CA LYS A 56 8.04 5.62 5.96
C LYS A 56 9.48 6.14 6.02
N ASP A 57 9.70 7.29 6.65
CA ASP A 57 11.02 7.87 6.87
C ASP A 57 11.87 6.97 7.78
N HIS A 58 11.30 6.44 8.84
CA HIS A 58 11.98 5.49 9.72
C HIS A 58 12.39 4.21 8.98
N ILE A 59 11.51 3.65 8.16
CA ILE A 59 11.82 2.46 7.33
C ILE A 59 12.92 2.79 6.31
N SER A 60 12.83 3.96 5.68
CA SER A 60 13.82 4.42 4.70
C SER A 60 15.19 4.70 5.31
N THR A 61 15.30 4.86 6.62
CA THR A 61 16.59 5.08 7.31
C THR A 61 17.14 3.81 7.96
N THR A 62 16.28 2.91 8.43
CA THR A 62 16.70 1.72 9.20
C THR A 62 16.72 0.42 8.39
N ALA A 63 15.95 0.34 7.31
CA ALA A 63 15.70 -0.91 6.58
C ALA A 63 15.51 -0.67 5.07
N GLN A 64 16.10 0.39 4.50
CA GLN A 64 15.88 0.81 3.11
C GLN A 64 16.14 -0.31 2.10
N ASP A 65 17.26 -1.03 2.27
CA ASP A 65 17.69 -2.03 1.30
C ASP A 65 16.83 -3.31 1.35
N HIS A 66 16.29 -3.63 2.53
CA HIS A 66 15.63 -4.91 2.78
C HIS A 66 14.10 -4.81 2.85
N CYS A 67 13.53 -3.67 3.27
CA CYS A 67 12.08 -3.53 3.43
C CYS A 67 11.41 -3.23 2.09
N LYS A 68 10.48 -4.11 1.66
CA LYS A 68 9.87 -4.06 0.32
C LYS A 68 8.36 -3.80 0.33
N ALA A 69 7.71 -3.91 1.48
CA ALA A 69 6.29 -3.60 1.59
C ALA A 69 5.92 -3.13 3.00
N ILE A 70 4.93 -2.26 3.07
CA ILE A 70 4.23 -1.88 4.30
C ILE A 70 2.82 -2.44 4.19
N TYR A 71 2.36 -3.20 5.18
CA TYR A 71 1.04 -3.79 5.15
C TYR A 71 0.31 -3.70 6.48
N LEU A 72 -1.01 -3.82 6.44
CA LEU A 72 -1.88 -3.70 7.61
C LEU A 72 -3.22 -4.38 7.40
N HIS A 73 -3.92 -4.62 8.51
CA HIS A 73 -5.28 -5.13 8.51
C HIS A 73 -6.28 -4.06 8.95
N VAL A 74 -7.42 -4.02 8.27
CA VAL A 74 -8.51 -3.07 8.53
C VAL A 74 -9.84 -3.81 8.44
N LEU A 75 -10.78 -3.52 9.35
CA LEU A 75 -12.16 -4.02 9.27
C LEU A 75 -12.80 -3.56 7.96
N THR A 76 -13.53 -4.45 7.30
CA THR A 76 -14.27 -4.12 6.05
C THR A 76 -15.29 -2.99 6.25
N THR A 77 -15.77 -2.80 7.48
CA THR A 77 -16.72 -1.73 7.84
C THR A 77 -16.06 -0.40 8.20
N ASN A 78 -14.72 -0.33 8.25
CA ASN A 78 -14.01 0.88 8.68
C ASN A 78 -13.65 1.78 7.49
N ASN A 79 -14.69 2.35 6.87
CA ASN A 79 -14.57 3.23 5.70
C ASN A 79 -13.64 4.42 5.92
N THR A 80 -13.50 4.91 7.16
CA THR A 80 -12.57 6.01 7.46
C THR A 80 -11.12 5.59 7.29
N ALA A 81 -10.75 4.40 7.76
CA ALA A 81 -9.41 3.86 7.60
C ALA A 81 -9.14 3.42 6.16
N ILE A 82 -10.12 2.76 5.52
CA ILE A 82 -10.06 2.36 4.10
C ILE A 82 -9.73 3.57 3.23
N ASN A 83 -10.56 4.61 3.28
CA ASN A 83 -10.33 5.82 2.50
C ASN A 83 -9.00 6.51 2.87
N PHE A 84 -8.57 6.44 4.13
CA PHE A 84 -7.29 7.01 4.55
C PHE A 84 -6.11 6.30 3.87
N TYR A 85 -6.12 4.97 3.81
CA TYR A 85 -5.03 4.19 3.22
C TYR A 85 -5.06 4.21 1.70
N GLU A 86 -6.23 4.12 1.07
CA GLU A 86 -6.37 4.20 -0.39
C GLU A 86 -5.89 5.53 -0.97
N ASN A 87 -6.21 6.64 -0.30
CA ASN A 87 -5.72 7.97 -0.67
C ASN A 87 -4.20 8.15 -0.44
N ARG A 88 -3.51 7.12 0.05
CA ARG A 88 -2.05 7.09 0.30
C ARG A 88 -1.39 5.91 -0.40
N ASP A 89 -2.00 5.49 -1.52
CA ASP A 89 -1.51 4.46 -2.44
C ASP A 89 -1.47 3.03 -1.90
N PHE A 90 -2.01 2.79 -0.70
CA PHE A 90 -2.23 1.41 -0.28
C PHE A 90 -3.30 0.79 -1.16
N LYS A 91 -3.05 -0.45 -1.58
CA LYS A 91 -3.99 -1.24 -2.36
C LYS A 91 -4.54 -2.36 -1.49
N GLN A 92 -5.84 -2.61 -1.64
CA GLN A 92 -6.44 -3.79 -1.05
C GLN A 92 -5.82 -5.02 -1.70
N HIS A 93 -5.24 -5.89 -0.87
CA HIS A 93 -4.61 -7.13 -1.30
C HIS A 93 -5.60 -8.28 -1.09
N HIS A 94 -5.94 -8.60 0.16
CA HIS A 94 -6.79 -9.75 0.51
C HIS A 94 -8.07 -9.36 1.24
N TYR A 95 -9.12 -10.18 1.06
CA TYR A 95 -10.28 -10.23 1.93
C TYR A 95 -10.13 -11.38 2.92
N LEU A 96 -10.31 -11.08 4.21
CA LEU A 96 -10.09 -11.99 5.33
C LEU A 96 -11.44 -12.26 6.03
N PRO A 97 -12.17 -13.33 5.68
CA PRO A 97 -13.45 -13.64 6.30
C PRO A 97 -13.26 -13.98 7.79
N TYR A 98 -14.13 -13.45 8.65
CA TYR A 98 -14.15 -13.72 10.09
C TYR A 98 -12.83 -13.46 10.85
N TYR A 99 -11.97 -12.58 10.34
CA TYR A 99 -10.64 -12.31 10.87
C TYR A 99 -10.62 -11.65 12.26
N TYR A 100 -11.58 -10.79 12.57
CA TYR A 100 -11.66 -10.07 13.84
C TYR A 100 -12.77 -10.64 14.73
N SER A 101 -12.53 -10.70 16.04
CA SER A 101 -13.56 -10.96 17.05
C SER A 101 -13.80 -9.71 17.90
N ILE A 102 -14.97 -9.07 17.73
CA ILE A 102 -15.34 -7.87 18.48
C ILE A 102 -16.55 -8.23 19.34
N ARG A 103 -16.33 -8.28 20.66
CA ARG A 103 -17.37 -8.67 21.64
C ARG A 103 -18.02 -10.02 21.31
N GLY A 104 -17.20 -10.98 20.86
CA GLY A 104 -17.65 -12.33 20.50
C GLY A 104 -18.31 -12.45 19.12
N VAL A 105 -18.46 -11.34 18.38
CA VAL A 105 -18.98 -11.35 17.01
C VAL A 105 -17.82 -11.35 16.03
N LEU A 106 -17.80 -12.35 15.15
CA LEU A 106 -16.83 -12.43 14.07
C LEU A 106 -17.09 -11.35 13.02
N LYS A 107 -16.03 -10.73 12.51
CA LYS A 107 -16.04 -9.64 11.55
C LYS A 107 -14.94 -9.83 10.53
N ASP A 108 -15.20 -9.39 9.31
CA ASP A 108 -14.26 -9.52 8.22
C ASP A 108 -13.21 -8.41 8.24
N GLY A 109 -12.05 -8.71 7.65
CA GLY A 109 -10.97 -7.76 7.44
C GLY A 109 -10.56 -7.67 5.98
N PHE A 110 -9.80 -6.62 5.68
CA PHE A 110 -9.01 -6.49 4.48
C PHE A 110 -7.53 -6.36 4.85
N THR A 111 -6.67 -6.97 4.05
CA THR A 111 -5.23 -6.65 4.03
C THR A 111 -5.01 -5.52 3.04
N TYR A 112 -4.36 -4.45 3.48
CA TYR A 112 -3.89 -3.37 2.62
C TYR A 112 -2.37 -3.38 2.55
N VAL A 113 -1.82 -3.13 1.37
CA VAL A 113 -0.38 -3.18 1.10
C VAL A 113 0.05 -1.94 0.32
N LEU A 114 1.18 -1.37 0.72
CA LEU A 114 1.95 -0.38 -0.02
C LEU A 114 3.32 -0.96 -0.34
N TYR A 115 3.63 -1.13 -1.62
CA TYR A 115 4.93 -1.59 -2.07
C TYR A 115 5.94 -0.44 -2.10
N ILE A 116 7.15 -0.71 -1.59
CA ILE A 116 8.25 0.26 -1.51
C ILE A 116 9.55 -0.39 -1.96
N ASN A 117 10.56 0.41 -2.32
CA ASN A 117 11.92 -0.08 -2.63
C ASN A 117 11.97 -1.22 -3.67
N GLY A 118 11.07 -1.20 -4.65
CA GLY A 118 10.96 -2.22 -5.71
C GLY A 118 10.23 -3.50 -5.30
N GLY A 119 9.56 -3.53 -4.15
CA GLY A 119 8.67 -4.63 -3.77
C GLY A 119 7.51 -4.80 -4.74
N HIS A 120 7.05 -6.04 -4.90
CA HIS A 120 5.91 -6.38 -5.73
C HIS A 120 5.30 -7.71 -5.30
N PRO A 121 4.01 -7.96 -5.60
CA PRO A 121 3.39 -9.26 -5.38
C PRO A 121 4.01 -10.32 -6.31
N PRO A 122 3.77 -11.62 -6.07
CA PRO A 122 4.07 -12.67 -7.02
C PRO A 122 3.43 -12.35 -8.38
N TRP A 123 4.23 -12.42 -9.45
CA TRP A 123 3.73 -12.24 -10.80
C TRP A 123 2.76 -13.37 -11.12
N THR A 124 1.49 -13.05 -11.29
CA THR A 124 0.53 -13.91 -12.00
C THR A 124 0.47 -13.45 -13.45
N ILE A 125 0.00 -14.31 -14.36
CA ILE A 125 -0.16 -14.00 -15.80
C ILE A 125 -0.97 -12.70 -16.04
N LEU A 126 -1.72 -12.25 -15.04
CA LEU A 126 -2.55 -11.05 -15.08
C LEU A 126 -1.90 -9.75 -14.57
N TYR A 127 -0.66 -9.77 -14.07
CA TYR A 127 -0.01 -8.57 -13.51
C TYR A 127 1.06 -7.99 -14.47
N PRO A 128 1.12 -6.66 -14.66
CA PRO A 128 0.28 -5.63 -14.04
C PRO A 128 -1.02 -5.42 -14.83
N LEU A 129 -2.17 -5.41 -14.15
CA LEU A 129 -3.37 -4.75 -14.69
C LEU A 129 -2.98 -3.29 -14.99
N PRO A 130 -3.01 -2.83 -16.25
CA PRO A 130 -2.82 -1.42 -16.52
C PRO A 130 -3.94 -0.66 -15.80
N ALA A 131 -3.58 0.34 -14.99
CA ALA A 131 -4.52 1.36 -14.59
C ALA A 131 -5.13 1.92 -15.88
N GLU A 132 -6.46 1.86 -16.01
CA GLU A 132 -7.17 2.49 -17.12
C GLU A 132 -6.70 3.95 -17.24
N HIS A 133 -5.83 4.21 -18.21
CA HIS A 133 -5.58 5.57 -18.68
C HIS A 133 -6.83 5.97 -19.46
N SER A 134 -7.51 7.01 -18.97
CA SER A 134 -8.55 7.72 -19.72
C SER A 134 -8.06 8.05 -21.15
N PRO A 135 -8.91 7.91 -22.18
CA PRO A 135 -8.48 8.13 -23.55
C PRO A 135 -8.50 9.62 -23.89
N ASP A 136 -7.32 10.25 -23.98
CA ASP A 136 -7.18 11.48 -24.76
C ASP A 136 -7.11 11.11 -26.24
N MET A 137 -8.27 11.18 -26.91
CA MET A 137 -8.42 10.99 -28.33
C MET A 137 -7.85 12.17 -29.14
N PHE A 138 -6.88 11.84 -29.99
CA PHE A 138 -6.66 12.38 -31.35
C PHE A 138 -6.59 13.90 -31.57
N GLY A 139 -5.35 14.38 -31.77
CA GLY A 139 -5.04 15.56 -32.57
C GLY A 139 -3.92 15.22 -33.56
N VAL A 140 -4.29 15.05 -34.82
CA VAL A 140 -3.47 14.57 -35.94
C VAL A 140 -2.30 15.50 -36.24
N ASN A 141 -1.13 14.90 -36.44
CA ASN A 141 0.07 15.55 -36.94
C ASN A 141 0.04 15.53 -38.48
N SER A 142 0.09 16.68 -39.15
CA SER A 142 0.44 16.73 -40.58
C SER A 142 1.12 18.06 -40.96
N SER A 143 2.35 17.91 -41.48
CA SER A 143 3.09 18.74 -42.45
C SER A 143 3.69 20.11 -42.05
N SER A 144 5.03 20.12 -41.98
CA SER A 144 5.99 21.24 -42.19
C SER A 144 5.88 21.89 -43.60
N PRO A 145 6.69 22.92 -44.01
CA PRO A 145 7.79 23.62 -43.34
C PRO A 145 7.76 25.17 -43.44
N ALA A 146 8.74 25.78 -42.77
CA ALA A 146 9.10 27.20 -42.80
C ALA A 146 9.35 27.77 -44.21
N LYS A 147 9.01 29.05 -44.40
CA LYS A 147 9.54 29.93 -45.47
C LYS A 147 9.93 31.30 -44.89
N CYS A 148 11.12 31.75 -45.28
CA CYS A 148 11.70 33.09 -45.10
C CYS A 148 11.10 34.16 -46.03
N GLY A 149 11.30 35.44 -45.69
CA GLY A 149 11.17 36.64 -46.54
C GLY A 149 9.79 37.30 -46.44
N ASP A 150 9.61 38.62 -46.25
CA ASP A 150 10.47 39.80 -46.47
C ASP A 150 10.56 40.72 -45.24
#